data_AF-A7F903-F1
#
_entry.id   AF-A7F903-F1
#
_cell.length_a   1.000
_cell.length_b   1.000
_cell.length_c   1.000
_cell.angle_alpha   90.00
_cell.angle_beta   90.00
_cell.angle_gamma   90.00
#
_symmetry.space_group_name_H-M   'P 1'
#
loop_
_entity.id
_entity.type
_entity.pdbx_description
1 polymer ?
#
loop_
_entity_poly.entity_id
_entity_poly.type
_entity_poly.pdbx_seq_one_letter_code
_entity_poly.pdbx_strand_id
1 'polypeptide(L)'
;MARHQSSSPTPIFEIILALAKGTKRLVYENTLLNAENHTLQKANEVLSKRRHAKKTQSHQGGVLTEQETTDILSQQEIDIQIQYDERQNGGNSNRESSTSRCCSKCGKTGHNSRTCQNSIIDPRLLDS
;
A
#
# COMPACT_ATOMS: atom_id res chain seq x y z
N MET A 1 49.84 -63.55 54.28
CA MET A 1 48.36 -63.57 54.34
C MET A 1 47.85 -62.17 54.11
N ALA A 2 47.41 -61.85 52.89
CA ALA A 2 46.92 -60.52 52.54
C ALA A 2 45.48 -60.35 53.07
N ARG A 3 45.27 -59.35 53.94
CA ARG A 3 43.93 -59.00 54.44
C ARG A 3 43.21 -58.19 53.37
N HIS A 4 42.21 -58.79 52.73
CA HIS A 4 41.31 -58.09 51.82
C HIS A 4 40.35 -57.25 52.67
N GLN A 5 40.50 -55.92 52.65
CA GLN A 5 39.52 -55.02 53.24
C GLN A 5 38.27 -55.06 52.36
N SER A 6 37.20 -55.70 52.85
CA SER A 6 35.89 -55.65 52.22
C SER A 6 35.36 -54.22 52.31
N SER A 7 35.30 -53.52 51.18
CA SER A 7 34.58 -52.25 51.05
C SER A 7 33.13 -52.43 51.50
N SER A 8 32.61 -51.49 52.30
CA SER A 8 31.24 -51.57 52.81
C SER A 8 30.20 -51.39 51.68
N PRO A 9 28.94 -51.85 51.84
CA PRO A 9 27.86 -51.71 50.84
C PRO A 9 27.42 -50.26 50.54
N THR A 10 27.91 -49.31 51.33
CA THR A 10 27.53 -47.89 51.35
C THR A 10 27.72 -47.12 50.02
N PRO A 11 28.72 -47.35 49.15
CA PRO A 11 28.93 -46.52 47.97
C PRO A 11 27.87 -46.71 46.88
N ILE A 12 27.24 -47.88 46.77
CA ILE A 12 26.18 -48.12 45.77
C ILE A 12 24.91 -47.34 46.12
N PHE A 13 24.53 -47.34 47.41
CA PHE A 13 23.34 -46.62 47.87
C PHE A 13 23.50 -45.10 47.71
N GLU A 14 24.67 -44.54 48.00
CA GLU A 14 24.95 -43.12 47.78
C GLU A 14 24.83 -42.71 46.31
N ILE A 15 25.32 -43.55 45.39
CA ILE A 15 25.20 -43.31 43.95
C ILE A 15 23.72 -43.32 43.53
N ILE A 16 22.94 -44.30 44.01
CA ILE A 16 21.50 -44.38 43.71
C ILE A 16 20.75 -43.16 44.26
N LEU A 17 21.09 -42.69 45.45
CA LEU A 17 20.49 -41.50 46.05
C LEU A 17 20.84 -40.23 45.25
N ALA A 18 22.09 -40.07 44.85
CA ALA A 18 22.53 -38.97 44.00
C ALA A 18 21.81 -38.99 42.64
N LEU A 19 21.68 -40.17 42.03
CA LEU A 19 20.95 -40.35 40.78
C LEU A 19 19.48 -39.98 40.95
N ALA A 20 18.81 -40.49 41.98
CA ALA A 20 17.41 -40.18 42.26
C ALA A 20 17.19 -38.66 42.45
N LYS A 21 18.13 -37.97 43.12
CA LYS A 21 18.08 -36.51 43.27
C LYS A 21 18.26 -35.79 41.94
N GLY A 22 19.20 -36.25 41.11
CA GLY A 22 19.43 -35.73 39.75
C GLY A 22 18.19 -35.92 38.86
N THR A 23 17.62 -37.12 38.84
CA THR A 23 16.40 -37.44 38.08
C THR A 23 15.23 -36.58 38.53
N LYS A 24 15.03 -36.37 39.84
CA LYS A 24 13.97 -35.48 40.34
C LYS A 24 14.11 -34.06 39.77
N ARG A 25 15.33 -33.51 39.79
CA ARG A 25 15.60 -32.18 39.22
C ARG A 25 15.30 -32.13 37.73
N LEU A 26 15.77 -33.12 36.97
CA LEU A 26 15.52 -33.22 35.53
C LEU A 26 14.03 -33.34 35.20
N VAL A 27 13.25 -34.08 36.00
CA VAL A 27 11.80 -34.17 35.80
C VAL A 27 11.15 -32.80 35.96
N TYR A 28 11.47 -32.04 37.01
CA TYR A 28 10.93 -30.69 37.17
C TYR A 28 11.30 -29.78 36.00
N GLU A 29 12.58 -29.76 35.60
CA GLU A 29 13.03 -28.97 34.44
C GLU A 29 12.30 -29.40 33.16
N ASN A 30 12.14 -30.70 32.93
CA ASN A 30 11.43 -31.23 31.77
C ASN A 30 9.94 -30.86 31.77
N THR A 31 9.28 -30.85 32.93
CA THR A 31 7.89 -30.40 33.03
C THR A 31 7.74 -28.92 32.65
N LEU A 32 8.67 -28.07 33.08
CA LEU A 32 8.65 -26.65 32.76
C LEU A 32 8.91 -26.43 31.27
N LEU A 33 9.93 -27.10 30.72
CA LEU A 33 10.23 -27.08 29.28
C LEU A 33 9.06 -27.58 28.43
N ASN A 34 8.35 -28.63 28.87
CA ASN A 34 7.18 -29.13 28.14
C ASN A 34 6.03 -28.11 28.14
N ALA A 35 5.80 -27.41 29.25
CA ALA A 35 4.78 -26.37 29.32
C ALA A 35 5.11 -25.17 28.41
N GLU A 36 6.37 -24.74 28.37
CA GLU A 36 6.85 -23.71 27.46
C GLU A 36 6.75 -24.15 26.00
N ASN A 37 7.21 -25.36 25.68
CA ASN A 37 7.10 -25.92 24.33
C ASN A 37 5.66 -25.96 23.83
N HIS A 38 4.71 -26.38 24.67
CA HIS A 38 3.30 -26.39 24.30
C HIS A 38 2.75 -24.98 24.07
N THR A 39 3.18 -24.01 24.87
CA THR A 39 2.81 -22.59 24.68
C THR A 39 3.36 -22.06 23.35
N LEU A 40 4.63 -22.35 23.04
CA LEU A 40 5.27 -21.96 21.80
C LEU A 40 4.63 -22.63 20.58
N GLN A 41 4.29 -23.92 20.68
CA GLN A 41 3.58 -24.65 19.63
C GLN A 41 2.23 -24.01 19.31
N LYS A 42 1.43 -23.67 20.33
CA LYS A 42 0.16 -22.96 20.15
C LYS A 42 0.35 -21.60 19.49
N ALA A 43 1.32 -20.81 19.96
CA ALA A 43 1.63 -19.51 19.37
C ALA A 43 2.05 -19.64 17.89
N ASN A 44 2.89 -20.63 17.58
CA ASN A 44 3.34 -20.93 16.22
C ASN A 44 2.19 -21.40 15.32
N GLU A 45 1.26 -22.20 15.83
CA GLU A 45 0.07 -22.62 15.07
C GLU A 45 -0.78 -21.40 14.69
N VAL A 46 -1.04 -20.50 15.65
CA VAL A 46 -1.78 -19.26 15.40
C VAL A 46 -1.05 -18.37 14.38
N LEU A 47 0.26 -18.19 14.53
CA LEU A 47 1.07 -17.40 13.59
C LEU A 47 1.09 -18.03 12.20
N SER A 48 1.21 -19.35 12.11
CA SER A 48 1.20 -20.09 10.86
C SER A 48 -0.15 -19.91 10.15
N LYS A 49 -1.27 -20.13 10.85
CA LYS A 49 -2.62 -19.89 10.32
C LYS A 49 -2.79 -18.46 9.82
N ARG A 50 -2.33 -17.46 10.58
CA ARG A 50 -2.37 -16.04 10.17
C ARG A 50 -1.56 -15.79 8.91
N ARG A 51 -0.33 -16.33 8.82
CA ARG A 51 0.53 -16.20 7.64
C ARG A 51 -0.10 -16.86 6.42
N HIS A 52 -0.67 -18.04 6.58
CA HIS A 52 -1.39 -18.73 5.51
C HIS A 52 -2.61 -17.93 5.04
N ALA A 53 -3.45 -17.44 5.95
CA ALA A 53 -4.60 -16.59 5.60
C ALA A 53 -4.16 -15.32 4.85
N LYS A 54 -3.10 -14.63 5.33
CA LYS A 54 -2.55 -13.46 4.64
C LYS A 54 -1.99 -13.81 3.26
N LYS A 55 -1.26 -14.93 3.13
CA LYS A 55 -0.73 -15.40 1.85
C LYS A 55 -1.86 -15.72 0.87
N THR A 56 -2.90 -16.42 1.31
CA THR A 56 -4.09 -16.74 0.51
C THR A 56 -4.83 -15.46 0.12
N GLN A 57 -4.98 -14.50 1.03
CA GLN A 57 -5.59 -13.21 0.72
C GLN A 57 -4.78 -12.42 -0.30
N SER A 58 -3.45 -12.38 -0.18
CA SER A 58 -2.59 -11.75 -1.19
C SER A 58 -2.65 -12.47 -2.54
N HIS A 59 -2.76 -13.80 -2.55
CA HIS A 59 -2.89 -14.56 -3.79
C HIS A 59 -4.26 -14.33 -4.46
N GLN A 60 -5.35 -14.34 -3.69
CA GLN A 60 -6.71 -14.05 -4.16
C GLN A 60 -6.91 -12.58 -4.52
N GLY A 61 -6.20 -11.67 -3.85
CA GLY A 61 -6.23 -10.22 -4.06
C GLY A 61 -5.29 -9.73 -5.15
N GLY A 62 -4.67 -10.62 -5.93
CA GLY A 62 -3.92 -10.27 -7.13
C GLY A 62 -2.43 -10.56 -7.04
N VAL A 63 -2.02 -11.72 -7.55
CA VAL A 63 -0.86 -11.75 -8.44
C VAL A 63 -1.44 -11.47 -9.82
N LEU A 64 -1.25 -10.26 -10.34
CA LEU A 64 -1.54 -9.98 -11.75
C LEU A 64 -0.75 -11.01 -12.56
N THR A 65 -1.45 -11.81 -13.34
CA THR A 65 -0.82 -12.71 -14.30
C THR A 65 0.04 -11.88 -15.25
N GLU A 66 1.09 -12.47 -15.83
CA GLU A 66 1.95 -11.76 -16.79
C GLU A 66 1.11 -11.11 -17.90
N GLN A 67 0.04 -11.77 -18.34
CA GLN A 67 -0.93 -11.23 -19.30
C GLN A 67 -1.66 -9.98 -18.76
N GLU A 68 -2.21 -10.01 -17.55
CA GLU A 68 -2.88 -8.84 -16.95
C GLU A 68 -1.91 -7.67 -16.75
N THR A 69 -0.65 -7.92 -16.40
CA THR A 69 0.37 -6.85 -16.33
C THR A 69 0.66 -6.25 -17.69
N THR A 70 0.74 -7.11 -18.71
CA THR A 70 0.91 -6.76 -20.12
C THR A 70 -0.24 -5.88 -20.61
N ASP A 71 -1.47 -6.26 -20.33
CA ASP A 71 -2.67 -5.55 -20.76
C ASP A 71 -2.78 -4.17 -20.08
N ILE A 72 -2.40 -4.07 -18.79
CA ILE A 72 -2.35 -2.80 -18.06
C ILE A 72 -1.31 -1.85 -18.68
N LEU A 73 -0.12 -2.36 -19.03
CA LEU A 73 0.92 -1.55 -19.68
C LEU A 73 0.48 -1.08 -21.07
N SER A 74 -0.15 -1.96 -21.86
CA SER A 74 -0.69 -1.60 -23.17
C SER A 74 -1.80 -0.55 -23.05
N GLN A 75 -2.71 -0.68 -22.07
CA GLN A 75 -3.75 0.32 -21.83
C GLN A 75 -3.14 1.67 -21.44
N GLN A 76 -2.13 1.67 -20.58
CA GLN A 76 -1.45 2.90 -20.15
C GLN A 76 -0.74 3.60 -21.32
N GLU A 77 -0.14 2.85 -22.24
CA GLU A 77 0.49 3.40 -23.45
C GLU A 77 -0.53 4.04 -24.39
N ILE A 78 -1.71 3.40 -24.57
CA ILE A 78 -2.82 3.96 -25.34
C ILE A 78 -3.32 5.27 -24.71
N ASP A 79 -3.50 5.30 -23.38
CA ASP A 79 -3.98 6.49 -22.68
C ASP A 79 -2.99 7.67 -22.79
N ILE A 80 -1.68 7.38 -22.74
CA ILE A 80 -0.62 8.36 -22.96
C ILE A 80 -0.68 8.91 -24.40
N GLN A 81 -0.89 8.04 -25.38
CA GLN A 81 -0.99 8.43 -26.79
C GLN A 81 -2.22 9.31 -27.03
N ILE A 82 -3.40 8.92 -26.51
CA ILE A 82 -4.63 9.72 -26.60
C ILE A 82 -4.41 11.10 -25.99
N GLN A 83 -3.79 11.15 -24.80
CA GLN A 83 -3.51 12.43 -24.14
C GLN A 83 -2.56 13.31 -24.95
N TYR A 84 -1.56 12.72 -25.60
CA TYR A 84 -0.65 13.46 -26.49
C TYR A 84 -1.40 14.00 -27.71
N ASP A 85 -2.23 13.18 -28.35
CA ASP A 85 -3.00 13.57 -29.54
C ASP A 85 -4.05 14.63 -29.22
N GLU A 86 -4.73 14.56 -28.07
CA GLU A 86 -5.63 15.61 -27.60
C GLU A 86 -4.92 16.94 -27.38
N ARG A 87 -3.69 16.92 -26.84
CA ARG A 87 -2.87 18.13 -26.63
C ARG A 87 -2.37 18.72 -27.95
N GLN A 88 -2.02 17.89 -28.92
CA GLN A 88 -1.59 18.32 -30.25
C GLN A 88 -2.76 18.81 -31.10
N ASN A 89 -3.93 18.15 -31.01
CA ASN A 89 -5.10 18.45 -31.80
C ASN A 89 -6.00 19.55 -31.18
N GLY A 90 -5.86 19.80 -29.88
CA GLY A 90 -6.51 20.92 -29.17
C GLY A 90 -6.05 22.30 -29.64
N GLY A 91 -4.99 22.37 -30.46
CA GLY A 91 -4.55 23.61 -31.12
C GLY A 91 -5.39 24.04 -32.32
N ASN A 92 -6.34 23.22 -32.80
CA ASN A 92 -7.02 23.47 -34.08
C ASN A 92 -8.54 23.65 -34.02
N SER A 93 -9.14 23.81 -32.83
CA SER A 93 -10.56 24.17 -32.71
C SER A 93 -10.80 25.67 -32.47
N ASN A 94 -9.91 26.53 -32.95
CA ASN A 94 -10.07 27.99 -32.80
C ASN A 94 -9.99 28.75 -34.13
N ARG A 95 -10.63 28.20 -35.18
CA ARG A 95 -10.79 28.88 -36.46
C ARG A 95 -12.22 29.35 -36.78
N GLU A 96 -13.19 29.13 -35.90
CA GLU A 96 -14.58 29.56 -36.13
C GLU A 96 -15.22 30.19 -34.89
N SER A 97 -14.60 31.26 -34.38
CA SER A 97 -15.36 32.39 -33.85
C SER A 97 -14.46 33.60 -33.70
N SER A 98 -13.95 34.10 -34.83
CA SER A 98 -13.73 35.54 -34.93
C SER A 98 -15.10 36.21 -34.84
N THR A 99 -15.68 36.27 -33.64
CA THR A 99 -16.81 37.13 -33.34
C THR A 99 -16.40 38.51 -33.84
N SER A 100 -17.03 38.93 -34.94
CA SER A 100 -16.72 40.19 -35.60
C SER A 100 -16.61 41.28 -34.54
N ARG A 101 -15.43 41.91 -34.41
CA ARG A 101 -15.19 42.85 -33.30
C ARG A 101 -16.21 43.99 -33.40
N CYS A 102 -17.12 44.04 -32.44
CA CYS A 102 -18.10 45.11 -32.31
C CYS A 102 -17.49 46.27 -31.52
N CYS A 103 -17.87 47.50 -31.87
CA CYS A 103 -17.55 48.70 -31.11
C CYS A 103 -18.14 48.59 -29.70
N SER A 104 -17.32 48.70 -28.66
CA SER A 104 -17.79 48.61 -27.26
C SER A 104 -18.73 49.74 -26.84
N LYS A 105 -18.83 50.83 -27.61
CA LYS A 105 -19.74 51.95 -27.34
C LYS A 105 -21.13 51.78 -27.96
N CYS A 106 -21.22 51.21 -29.17
CA CYS A 106 -22.47 51.17 -29.93
C CYS A 106 -22.85 49.78 -30.47
N GLY A 107 -22.05 48.75 -30.18
CA GLY A 107 -22.30 47.36 -30.57
C GLY A 107 -22.19 47.05 -32.08
N LYS A 108 -21.87 48.03 -32.94
CA LYS A 108 -21.78 47.84 -34.39
C LYS A 108 -20.37 47.44 -34.81
N THR A 109 -20.26 46.63 -35.85
CA THR A 109 -18.98 46.25 -36.48
C THR A 109 -18.50 47.33 -37.46
N GLY A 110 -17.24 47.28 -37.88
CA GLY A 110 -16.67 48.20 -38.88
C GLY A 110 -15.97 49.45 -38.33
N HIS A 111 -16.02 49.69 -37.02
CA HIS A 111 -15.28 50.78 -36.36
C HIS A 111 -14.97 50.45 -34.89
N ASN A 112 -14.09 51.21 -34.24
CA ASN A 112 -13.76 51.04 -32.82
C ASN A 112 -14.31 52.21 -31.98
N SER A 113 -14.37 52.05 -30.66
CA SER A 113 -14.86 53.05 -29.70
C SER A 113 -14.17 54.42 -29.79
N ARG A 114 -12.94 54.47 -30.33
CA ARG A 114 -12.17 55.70 -30.56
C ARG A 114 -12.65 56.50 -31.78
N THR A 115 -13.29 55.84 -32.74
CA THR A 115 -13.80 56.44 -33.99
C THR A 115 -15.33 56.40 -34.07
N CYS A 116 -15.99 56.03 -32.98
CA CYS A 116 -17.44 55.98 -32.91
C CYS A 116 -18.03 57.39 -32.89
N GLN A 117 -18.83 57.70 -33.92
CA GLN A 117 -19.53 58.98 -34.05
C GLN A 117 -20.72 59.11 -33.09
N ASN A 118 -21.16 58.01 -32.45
CA ASN A 118 -22.16 58.01 -31.39
C ASN A 118 -21.50 58.29 -30.02
N SER A 119 -20.80 59.41 -29.87
CA SER A 119 -20.46 59.91 -28.55
C SER A 119 -21.76 60.34 -27.86
N ILE A 120 -22.22 59.51 -26.93
CA ILE A 120 -23.27 59.74 -25.91
C ILE A 120 -23.81 61.18 -25.97
N ILE A 121 -24.98 61.36 -26.57
CA ILE A 121 -25.82 62.50 -26.24
C ILE A 121 -26.23 62.28 -24.78
N ASP A 122 -25.80 63.18 -23.89
CA ASP A 122 -26.27 63.20 -22.51
C ASP A 122 -27.79 63.38 -22.52
N PRO A 123 -28.59 62.46 -21.93
CA PRO A 123 -30.04 62.61 -21.84
C PRO A 123 -30.48 63.88 -21.10
N ARG A 124 -29.58 64.62 -20.45
CA ARG A 124 -29.86 65.86 -19.71
C ARG A 124 -29.87 67.15 -20.54
N LEU A 125 -29.60 67.10 -21.85
CA LEU A 125 -29.60 68.30 -22.71
C LEU A 125 -30.79 68.39 -23.68
N LEU A 126 -31.86 67.62 -23.47
CA LEU A 126 -33.14 67.80 -24.14
C LEU A 126 -34.14 68.40 -23.14
N ASP A 127 -33.90 69.64 -22.71
CA ASP A 127 -34.91 70.55 -22.16
C ASP A 127 -34.26 71.93 -21.92
N SER A 128 -34.07 72.69 -23.00
CA SER A 128 -34.05 74.17 -23.04
C SER A 128 -33.99 74.65 -24.50
#